data_AF-U1NCT9-F1
#
_entry.id   AF-U1NCT9-F1
#
_cell.length_a   1.000
_cell.length_b   1.000
_cell.length_c   1.000
_cell.angle_alpha   90.00
_cell.angle_beta   90.00
_cell.angle_gamma   90.00
#
_symmetry.space_group_name_H-M   'P 1'
#
loop_
_entity.id
_entity.type
_entity.pdbx_description
1 polymer ?
#
loop_
_entity_poly.entity_id
_entity_poly.type
_entity_poly.pdbx_seq_one_letter_code
_entity_poly.pdbx_strand_id
1 'polypeptide(L)'
;MSDHDTAAGIAGFGRKLLLALGGSMVLLGGILGLIVGANGGDTVAELTVAGPLTVPVTPLAMALYGMTVVGVALGSVYGLVTVASRFDSNAQ
;
A
#
# COMPACT_ATOMS: atom_id res chain seq x y z
N MET A 1 41.99 -4.70 -17.06
CA MET A 1 40.70 -4.37 -17.71
C MET A 1 39.66 -5.06 -16.85
N SER A 2 39.01 -4.34 -15.93
CA SER A 2 38.04 -4.96 -15.03
C SER A 2 36.78 -5.25 -15.81
N ASP A 3 36.45 -6.53 -15.95
CA ASP A 3 35.16 -6.96 -16.44
C ASP A 3 34.09 -6.39 -15.51
N HIS A 4 33.41 -5.35 -15.97
CA HIS A 4 32.11 -5.00 -15.42
C HIS A 4 31.18 -6.14 -15.83
N ASP A 5 31.11 -7.17 -14.99
CA ASP A 5 30.01 -8.12 -14.93
C ASP A 5 28.74 -7.29 -14.74
N THR A 6 28.20 -6.88 -15.89
CA THR A 6 26.95 -6.18 -16.01
C THR A 6 25.94 -7.24 -15.64
N ALA A 7 25.57 -7.29 -14.36
CA ALA A 7 24.53 -8.17 -13.85
C ALA A 7 23.34 -8.01 -14.78
N ALA A 8 23.12 -9.00 -15.65
CA ALA A 8 22.03 -9.00 -16.59
C ALA A 8 20.74 -8.98 -15.76
N GLY A 9 20.18 -7.79 -15.59
CA GLY A 9 19.01 -7.58 -14.76
C GLY A 9 17.90 -8.47 -15.27
N ILE A 10 17.42 -9.39 -14.43
CA ILE A 10 16.32 -10.29 -14.79
C ILE A 10 15.13 -9.40 -15.17
N ALA A 11 14.73 -9.45 -16.43
CA ALA A 11 13.63 -8.65 -16.94
C ALA A 11 12.37 -8.87 -16.07
N GLY A 12 11.81 -7.77 -15.54
CA GLY A 12 10.64 -7.82 -14.67
C GLY A 12 10.91 -8.09 -13.17
N PHE A 13 12.16 -8.25 -12.74
CA PHE A 13 12.51 -8.39 -11.32
C PHE A 13 12.09 -7.17 -10.50
N GLY A 14 12.32 -5.96 -11.02
CA GLY A 14 11.86 -4.72 -10.38
C GLY A 14 10.36 -4.72 -10.12
N ARG A 15 9.54 -5.08 -11.11
CA ARG A 15 8.08 -5.17 -10.94
C ARG A 15 7.68 -6.20 -9.88
N LYS A 16 8.32 -7.37 -9.87
CA LYS A 16 8.04 -8.42 -8.87
C LYS A 16 8.42 -7.96 -7.46
N LEU A 17 9.57 -7.31 -7.30
CA LEU A 17 10.02 -6.79 -6.01
C LEU A 17 9.07 -5.71 -5.48
N LEU A 18 8.67 -4.78 -6.34
CA LEU A 18 7.73 -3.72 -5.98
C LEU A 18 6.35 -4.25 -5.61
N LEU A 19 5.84 -5.25 -6.33
CA LEU A 19 4.59 -5.93 -5.98
C LEU A 19 4.69 -6.69 -4.67
N ALA A 20 5.81 -7.38 -4.42
CA ALA A 20 6.04 -8.09 -3.17
C ALA A 20 6.10 -7.11 -1.97
N LEU A 21 6.80 -5.99 -2.12
CA LEU A 21 6.92 -4.96 -1.10
C LEU A 21 5.60 -4.22 -0.87
N GLY A 22 4.88 -3.88 -1.93
CA GLY A 22 3.56 -3.27 -1.82
C GLY A 22 2.56 -4.22 -1.16
N GLY A 23 2.53 -5.48 -1.57
CA GLY A 23 1.69 -6.51 -0.98
C GLY A 23 2.01 -6.77 0.50
N SER A 24 3.28 -6.79 0.88
CA SER A 24 3.67 -6.93 2.29
C SER A 24 3.25 -5.73 3.13
N MET A 25 3.34 -4.51 2.60
CA MET A 25 2.84 -3.31 3.30
C MET A 25 1.33 -3.32 3.47
N VAL A 26 0.58 -3.76 2.47
CA VAL A 26 -0.88 -3.93 2.59
C VAL A 26 -1.21 -4.94 3.68
N LEU A 27 -0.54 -6.10 3.69
CA LEU A 27 -0.70 -7.11 4.74
C LEU A 27 -0.37 -6.55 6.13
N LEU A 28 0.71 -5.77 6.26
CA LEU A 28 1.06 -5.11 7.52
C LEU A 28 -0.03 -4.13 7.97
N GLY A 29 -0.60 -3.35 7.05
CA GLY A 29 -1.76 -2.50 7.33
C GLY A 29 -2.95 -3.29 7.87
N GLY A 30 -3.20 -4.48 7.29
CA GLY A 30 -4.22 -5.40 7.78
C GLY A 30 -3.94 -5.95 9.18
N ILE A 31 -2.70 -6.38 9.44
CA ILE A 31 -2.28 -6.88 10.76
C ILE A 31 -2.44 -5.80 11.83
N LEU A 32 -1.99 -4.58 11.55
CA LEU A 32 -2.16 -3.45 12.46
C LEU A 32 -3.64 -3.15 12.68
N GLY A 33 -4.45 -3.19 11.62
CA GLY A 33 -5.90 -3.04 11.71
C GLY A 33 -6.56 -4.11 12.59
N LEU A 34 -6.16 -5.39 12.47
CA LEU A 34 -6.64 -6.46 13.35
C LEU A 34 -6.35 -6.15 14.82
N ILE A 35 -5.13 -5.71 15.13
CA ILE A 35 -4.72 -5.35 16.50
C ILE A 35 -5.57 -4.18 17.00
N VAL A 36 -5.71 -3.12 16.20
CA VAL A 36 -6.52 -1.95 16.58
C VAL A 36 -7.98 -2.33 16.81
N GLY A 37 -8.59 -3.12 15.93
CA GLY A 37 -9.99 -3.54 16.10
C GLY A 37 -10.20 -4.50 17.26
N ALA A 38 -9.22 -5.35 17.59
CA ALA A 38 -9.30 -6.26 18.74
C ALA A 38 -9.16 -5.55 20.09
N ASN A 39 -8.48 -4.39 20.13
CA ASN A 39 -8.25 -3.64 21.37
C ASN A 39 -9.13 -2.38 21.48
N GLY A 40 -9.66 -1.87 20.36
CA GLY A 40 -10.39 -0.61 20.30
C GLY A 40 -11.90 -0.74 20.51
N GLY A 41 -12.49 -1.91 20.23
CA GLY A 41 -13.96 -2.09 20.27
C GLY A 41 -14.60 -1.85 21.64
N ASP A 42 -13.86 -2.06 22.73
CA ASP A 42 -14.34 -1.83 24.09
C ASP A 42 -14.32 -0.36 24.52
N THR A 43 -13.56 0.49 23.82
CA THR A 43 -13.40 1.92 24.15
C THR A 43 -14.14 2.84 23.18
N VAL A 44 -14.24 2.45 21.91
CA VAL A 44 -14.91 3.21 20.85
C VAL A 44 -15.63 2.23 19.93
N ALA A 45 -16.96 2.29 19.85
CA ALA A 45 -17.73 1.37 19.00
C ALA A 45 -17.60 1.70 17.50
N GLU A 46 -17.50 2.99 17.15
CA GLU A 46 -17.37 3.46 15.77
C GLU A 46 -16.33 4.56 15.64
N LEU A 47 -15.48 4.46 14.62
CA LEU A 47 -14.55 5.51 14.25
C LEU A 47 -15.15 6.35 13.13
N THR A 48 -15.28 7.65 13.36
CA THR A 48 -15.58 8.61 12.29
C THR A 48 -14.30 8.93 11.55
N VAL A 49 -14.21 8.52 10.27
CA VAL A 49 -12.95 8.59 9.50
C VAL A 49 -12.91 9.84 8.62
N ALA A 50 -13.99 10.12 7.91
CA ALA A 50 -14.12 11.28 7.03
C ALA A 50 -15.59 11.65 6.83
N GLY A 51 -16.05 12.74 7.47
CA GLY A 51 -17.43 13.21 7.37
C GLY A 51 -18.44 12.13 7.83
N PRO A 52 -19.35 11.64 6.97
CA PRO A 52 -20.34 10.63 7.33
C PRO A 52 -19.81 9.19 7.34
N LEU A 53 -18.55 8.95 6.96
CA LEU A 53 -18.01 7.59 6.88
C LEU A 53 -17.60 7.10 8.28
N THR A 54 -18.45 6.26 8.86
CA THR A 54 -18.14 5.51 10.09
C THR A 54 -17.66 4.11 9.76
N VAL A 55 -16.62 3.68 10.45
CA VAL A 55 -16.11 2.31 10.34
C VAL A 55 -16.25 1.65 11.71
N PRO A 56 -16.94 0.50 11.82
CA PRO A 56 -17.08 -0.20 13.08
C PRO A 56 -15.72 -0.68 13.57
N VAL A 57 -15.44 -0.53 14.86
CA VAL A 57 -14.15 -0.91 15.47
C VAL A 57 -14.14 -2.41 15.80
N THR A 58 -14.39 -3.22 14.77
CA THR A 58 -14.23 -4.68 14.85
C THR A 58 -12.90 -5.08 14.24
N PRO A 59 -12.28 -6.21 14.67
CA PRO A 59 -11.00 -6.66 14.14
C PRO A 59 -10.99 -6.74 12.61
N LEU A 60 -12.00 -7.38 12.03
CA LEU A 60 -12.08 -7.58 10.58
C LEU A 60 -12.28 -6.27 9.82
N ALA A 61 -13.17 -5.39 10.29
CA ALA A 61 -13.41 -4.11 9.64
C ALA A 61 -12.16 -3.22 9.67
N MET A 62 -11.46 -3.17 10.81
CA MET A 62 -10.22 -2.39 10.93
C MET A 62 -9.09 -2.98 10.09
N ALA A 63 -8.99 -4.31 9.96
CA ALA A 63 -8.03 -4.95 9.07
C ALA A 63 -8.27 -4.57 7.60
N LEU A 64 -9.51 -4.68 7.13
CA LEU A 64 -9.89 -4.30 5.77
C LEU A 64 -9.69 -2.80 5.53
N TYR A 65 -10.01 -1.97 6.52
CA TYR A 65 -9.75 -0.54 6.48
C TYR A 65 -8.26 -0.25 6.32
N GLY A 66 -7.40 -0.83 7.17
CA GLY A 66 -5.94 -0.67 7.09
C GLY A 66 -5.36 -1.12 5.74
N MET A 67 -5.78 -2.29 5.25
CA MET A 67 -5.41 -2.79 3.92
C MET A 67 -5.82 -1.83 2.81
N THR A 68 -7.05 -1.31 2.87
CA THR A 68 -7.59 -0.40 1.86
C THR A 68 -6.85 0.92 1.87
N VAL A 69 -6.63 1.52 3.04
CA VAL A 69 -5.90 2.79 3.17
C VAL A 69 -4.48 2.67 2.62
N VAL A 70 -3.75 1.63 3.02
CA VAL A 70 -2.38 1.40 2.52
C VAL A 70 -2.38 1.13 1.01
N GLY A 71 -3.30 0.30 0.53
CA GLY A 71 -3.44 -0.01 -0.90
C GLY A 71 -3.74 1.23 -1.74
N VAL A 72 -4.65 2.10 -1.27
CA VAL A 72 -4.98 3.36 -1.92
C VAL A 72 -3.79 4.31 -1.89
N ALA A 73 -3.08 4.44 -0.78
CA ALA A 73 -1.91 5.31 -0.67
C ALA A 73 -0.80 4.89 -1.63
N LEU A 74 -0.43 3.60 -1.62
CA LEU A 74 0.59 3.07 -2.52
C LEU A 74 0.14 3.16 -3.98
N GLY A 75 -1.10 2.76 -4.28
CA GLY A 75 -1.67 2.84 -5.62
C GLY A 75 -1.70 4.28 -6.15
N SER A 76 -1.98 5.25 -5.29
CA SER A 76 -1.95 6.68 -5.64
C SER A 76 -0.55 7.14 -6.00
N VAL A 77 0.46 6.83 -5.18
CA VAL A 77 1.86 7.19 -5.47
C VAL A 77 2.33 6.55 -6.77
N TYR A 78 2.10 5.25 -6.96
CA TYR A 78 2.45 4.56 -8.20
C TYR A 78 1.70 5.11 -9.42
N GLY A 79 0.42 5.41 -9.26
CA GLY A 79 -0.40 6.02 -10.29
C GLY A 79 0.14 7.39 -10.70
N LEU A 80 0.45 8.25 -9.72
CA LEU A 80 1.01 9.57 -9.96
C LEU A 80 2.37 9.49 -10.66
N VAL A 81 3.26 8.61 -10.22
CA VAL A 81 4.55 8.37 -10.90
C VAL A 81 4.32 7.91 -12.34
N THR A 82 3.42 6.97 -12.56
CA THR A 82 3.09 6.47 -13.90
C THR A 82 2.56 7.59 -14.81
N VAL A 83 1.71 8.47 -14.29
CA VAL A 83 1.18 9.61 -15.03
C VAL A 83 2.29 10.62 -15.35
N ALA A 84 3.12 10.97 -14.36
CA ALA A 84 4.23 11.91 -14.53
C ALA A 84 5.25 11.40 -15.58
N SER A 85 5.61 10.13 -15.54
CA SER A 85 6.54 9.52 -16.50
C SER A 85 6.04 9.57 -17.95
N ARG A 86 4.72 9.57 -18.16
CA ARG A 86 4.14 9.73 -19.51
C ARG A 86 4.37 11.14 -20.05
N PHE A 87 4.25 12.17 -19.21
CA PHE A 87 4.50 13.55 -19.65
C PHE A 87 5.97 13.81 -19.99
N ASP A 88 6.89 13.23 -19.22
CA ASP A 88 8.34 13.31 -19.49
C ASP A 88 8.71 12.59 -20.81
N SER A 89 8.06 11.45 -21.08
CA SER A 89 8.25 10.70 -22.33
C SER A 89 7.67 11.41 -23.56
N ASN A 90 6.66 12.27 -23.38
CA ASN A 90 6.03 13.06 -24.45
C ASN A 90 6.70 14.43 -24.67
N ALA A 91 7.69 14.79 -23.83
CA ALA A 91 8.44 16.03 -23.92
C ALA A 91 9.76 15.90 -24.71
N GLN A 92 10.05 14.71 -25.25
CA GLN A 92 11.19 14.39 -26.12
C GLN A 92 10.77 14.22 -27.58
#